data_AF-A0A1L8ZAJ7-F1
#
_entry.id   AF-A0A1L8ZAJ7-F1
#
_cell.length_a   1.000
_cell.length_b   1.000
_cell.length_c   1.000
_cell.angle_alpha   90.00
_cell.angle_beta   90.00
_cell.angle_gamma   90.00
#
_symmetry.space_group_name_H-M   'P 1'
#
loop_
_entity.id
_entity.type
_entity.pdbx_description
1 polymer ?
#
loop_
_entity_poly.entity_id
_entity_poly.type
_entity_poly.pdbx_seq_one_letter_code
_entity_poly.pdbx_strand_id
1 'polypeptide(L)'
;KIIENLKLRNFLFKRENYLHRYPFCYRTNCPIIYRPISSWFVNVEKIKTKLLEVNEKINWMPAHLKKGRFGKWLENAKDWAISRNRFWGNPIPIWICSKTGKKICVGSKKELETLSGQKIEDLHKDQIDKITWPSKDGGTFIRTSEVLDCWFESGAMPYASNHYPFTNESNFKNIFPADFIAEGLDQTRGWFYTLTILGTSLFENTAFKNVIVNGLVLSSDGRKMSKSFKNYTDPMEVINTFGADALRLYLIMSPVVKAEDLKYSDNGVRDVLKNIIIPIWNAYSFFTTYAIIDKFKPPKNLNLVKNNILDKWIISELESLKKTLNIEIDKYNLTKSIESLLEFIDKL
;
A
#
# COMPACT_ATOMS: atom_id res chain seq x y z
N LYS A 1 -32.26 -4.09 -30.11
CA LYS A 1 -31.65 -4.38 -31.43
C LYS A 1 -31.24 -5.85 -31.62
N ILE A 2 -30.19 -6.38 -30.99
CA ILE A 2 -29.78 -7.80 -31.20
C ILE A 2 -30.88 -8.78 -30.75
N ILE A 3 -31.40 -8.62 -29.53
CA ILE A 3 -32.46 -9.48 -28.97
C ILE A 3 -33.73 -9.44 -29.85
N GLU A 4 -34.13 -8.26 -30.32
CA GLU A 4 -35.30 -8.10 -31.21
C GLU A 4 -35.08 -8.81 -32.55
N ASN A 5 -33.88 -8.71 -33.13
CA ASN A 5 -33.55 -9.39 -34.39
C ASN A 5 -33.64 -10.93 -34.25
N LEU A 6 -33.13 -11.48 -33.13
CA LEU A 6 -33.23 -12.92 -32.84
C LEU A 6 -34.69 -13.35 -32.65
N LYS A 7 -35.52 -12.52 -32.00
CA LYS A 7 -36.95 -12.77 -31.86
C LYS A 7 -37.67 -12.78 -33.21
N LEU A 8 -37.43 -11.79 -34.07
CA LEU A 8 -38.05 -11.69 -35.39
C LEU A 8 -37.69 -12.87 -36.31
N ARG A 9 -36.48 -13.43 -36.16
CA ARG A 9 -36.01 -14.59 -36.94
C ARG A 9 -36.40 -15.94 -36.31
N ASN A 10 -37.22 -15.95 -35.25
CA ASN A 10 -37.61 -17.14 -34.50
C ASN A 10 -36.42 -17.96 -33.96
N PHE A 11 -35.29 -17.30 -33.67
CA PHE A 11 -34.08 -17.91 -33.07
C PHE A 11 -33.96 -17.66 -31.56
N LEU A 12 -34.93 -16.97 -30.95
CA LEU A 12 -34.95 -16.70 -29.52
C LEU A 12 -35.83 -17.73 -28.79
N PHE A 13 -35.21 -18.71 -28.13
CA PHE A 13 -35.94 -19.71 -27.34
C PHE A 13 -36.46 -19.14 -26.00
N LYS A 14 -35.58 -18.47 -25.24
CA LYS A 14 -35.90 -17.94 -23.90
C LYS A 14 -35.14 -16.65 -23.65
N ARG A 15 -35.76 -15.71 -22.92
CA ARG A 15 -35.13 -14.46 -22.46
C ARG A 15 -35.38 -14.33 -20.97
N GLU A 16 -34.30 -14.15 -20.21
CA GLU A 16 -34.34 -13.89 -18.76
C GLU A 16 -33.35 -12.79 -18.40
N ASN A 17 -33.59 -12.13 -17.27
CA ASN A 17 -32.63 -11.21 -16.67
C ASN A 17 -31.75 -12.00 -15.70
N TYR A 18 -30.43 -11.82 -15.79
CA TYR A 18 -29.48 -12.50 -14.93
C TYR A 18 -28.79 -11.49 -14.01
N LEU A 19 -29.06 -11.60 -12.70
CA LEU A 19 -28.41 -10.77 -11.70
C LEU A 19 -27.12 -11.46 -11.24
N HIS A 20 -25.97 -10.87 -11.56
CA HIS A 20 -24.66 -11.39 -11.17
C HIS A 20 -23.66 -10.28 -10.85
N ARG A 21 -22.48 -10.66 -10.34
CA ARG A 21 -21.35 -9.74 -10.19
C ARG A 21 -20.63 -9.61 -11.54
N TYR A 22 -20.38 -8.37 -11.94
CA TYR A 22 -19.67 -8.07 -13.18
C TYR A 22 -18.47 -7.16 -12.89
N PRO A 23 -17.34 -7.30 -13.60
CA PRO A 23 -16.19 -6.43 -13.39
C PRO A 23 -16.42 -5.04 -14.01
N PHE A 24 -15.92 -4.01 -13.33
CA PHE A 24 -16.03 -2.61 -13.75
C PHE A 24 -14.65 -1.94 -13.73
N CYS A 25 -14.47 -0.91 -14.55
CA CYS A 25 -13.27 -0.09 -14.51
C CYS A 25 -13.16 0.63 -13.16
N TYR A 26 -12.05 0.42 -12.45
CA TYR A 26 -11.79 1.00 -11.12
C TYR A 26 -11.69 2.54 -11.09
N ARG A 27 -11.64 3.19 -12.27
CA ARG A 27 -11.61 4.65 -12.39
C ARG A 27 -12.94 5.23 -12.85
N THR A 28 -13.60 4.63 -13.85
CA THR A 28 -14.79 5.21 -14.50
C THR A 28 -16.09 4.52 -14.14
N ASN A 29 -16.05 3.37 -13.45
CA ASN A 29 -17.21 2.51 -13.17
C ASN A 29 -17.99 2.07 -14.43
N CYS A 30 -17.35 2.06 -15.61
CA CYS A 30 -17.95 1.46 -16.81
C CYS A 30 -17.75 -0.07 -16.79
N PRO A 31 -18.73 -0.86 -17.27
CA PRO A 31 -18.59 -2.32 -17.37
C PRO A 31 -17.47 -2.66 -18.35
N ILE A 32 -16.59 -3.60 -17.97
CA ILE A 32 -15.48 -4.01 -18.83
C ILE A 32 -15.85 -5.22 -19.68
N ILE A 33 -15.32 -5.29 -20.90
CA ILE A 33 -15.49 -6.43 -21.79
C ILE A 33 -14.14 -7.11 -22.05
N TYR A 34 -14.16 -8.42 -22.23
CA TYR A 34 -12.98 -9.15 -22.71
C TYR A 34 -12.92 -9.07 -24.24
N ARG A 35 -11.80 -8.59 -24.77
CA ARG A 35 -11.55 -8.46 -26.20
C ARG A 35 -10.07 -8.74 -26.49
N PRO A 36 -9.73 -9.46 -27.57
CA PRO A 36 -8.34 -9.61 -27.99
C PRO A 36 -7.76 -8.25 -28.39
N ILE A 37 -6.63 -7.90 -27.78
CA ILE A 37 -5.83 -6.72 -28.10
C ILE A 37 -4.35 -7.09 -28.02
N SER A 38 -3.51 -6.39 -28.76
CA SER A 38 -2.05 -6.45 -28.58
C SER A 38 -1.68 -5.81 -27.24
N SER A 39 -0.80 -6.45 -26.48
CA SER A 39 -0.32 -5.96 -25.19
C SER A 39 1.05 -6.56 -24.88
N TRP A 40 1.85 -5.83 -24.12
CA TRP A 40 3.11 -6.30 -23.54
C TRP A 40 2.85 -6.92 -22.18
N PHE A 41 3.54 -8.03 -21.90
CA PHE A 41 3.38 -8.80 -20.68
C PHE A 41 4.74 -9.07 -20.02
N VAL A 42 4.77 -9.03 -18.69
CA VAL A 42 5.83 -9.66 -17.89
C VAL A 42 5.41 -11.10 -17.61
N ASN A 43 6.30 -12.05 -17.90
CA ASN A 43 6.05 -13.48 -17.68
C ASN A 43 6.15 -13.84 -16.18
N VAL A 44 5.08 -13.54 -15.45
CA VAL A 44 4.95 -13.80 -14.01
C VAL A 44 4.76 -15.29 -13.76
N GLU A 45 4.13 -16.01 -14.69
CA GLU A 45 3.87 -17.44 -14.52
C GLU A 45 5.15 -18.25 -14.31
N LYS A 46 6.25 -17.86 -14.96
CA LYS A 46 7.56 -18.50 -14.80
C LYS A 46 8.17 -18.35 -13.40
N ILE A 47 7.81 -17.33 -12.64
CA ILE A 47 8.40 -17.02 -11.32
C ILE A 47 7.46 -17.28 -10.14
N LYS A 48 6.27 -17.87 -10.37
CA LYS A 48 5.25 -18.13 -9.33
C LYS A 48 5.80 -18.81 -8.08
N THR A 49 6.59 -19.87 -8.25
CA THR A 49 7.19 -20.60 -7.12
C THR A 49 8.10 -19.70 -6.29
N LYS A 50 8.97 -18.92 -6.95
CA LYS A 50 9.85 -17.96 -6.26
C LYS A 50 9.04 -16.88 -5.52
N LEU A 51 7.93 -16.40 -6.09
CA LEU A 51 7.07 -15.42 -5.42
C LEU A 51 6.48 -15.96 -4.11
N LEU A 52 6.06 -17.23 -4.09
CA LEU A 52 5.54 -17.88 -2.89
C LEU A 52 6.64 -18.06 -1.83
N GLU A 53 7.83 -18.52 -2.23
CA GLU A 53 8.99 -18.66 -1.34
C GLU A 53 9.41 -17.34 -0.71
N VAL A 54 9.45 -16.27 -1.51
CA VAL A 54 9.77 -14.91 -1.04
C VAL A 54 8.68 -14.42 -0.09
N ASN A 55 7.40 -14.63 -0.41
CA ASN A 55 6.28 -14.23 0.44
C ASN A 55 6.28 -14.90 1.83
N GLU A 56 6.74 -16.17 1.93
CA GLU A 56 6.84 -16.85 3.22
C GLU A 56 7.83 -16.16 4.18
N LYS A 57 8.87 -15.49 3.65
CA LYS A 57 9.87 -14.75 4.43
C LYS A 57 9.36 -13.42 5.00
N ILE A 58 8.27 -12.87 4.45
CA ILE A 58 7.71 -11.58 4.86
C ILE A 58 6.92 -11.76 6.16
N ASN A 59 7.09 -10.87 7.14
CA ASN A 59 6.21 -10.79 8.30
C ASN A 59 4.96 -9.97 7.96
N TRP A 60 3.80 -10.63 7.91
CA TRP A 60 2.51 -9.99 7.64
C TRP A 60 1.74 -9.78 8.93
N MET A 61 1.26 -8.55 9.13
CA MET A 61 0.28 -8.22 10.16
C MET A 61 -0.99 -7.70 9.48
N PRO A 62 -2.13 -8.41 9.55
CA PRO A 62 -2.33 -9.70 10.22
C PRO A 62 -1.77 -10.91 9.45
N ALA A 63 -1.33 -11.93 10.20
CA ALA A 63 -0.61 -13.10 9.67
C ALA A 63 -1.40 -13.92 8.64
N HIS A 64 -2.73 -13.94 8.75
CA HIS A 64 -3.60 -14.71 7.85
C HIS A 64 -3.53 -14.22 6.39
N LEU A 65 -3.07 -13.00 6.12
CA LEU A 65 -2.96 -12.48 4.75
C LEU A 65 -1.87 -13.16 3.93
N LYS A 66 -0.78 -13.60 4.59
CA LYS A 66 0.36 -14.29 3.97
C LYS A 66 -0.10 -15.50 3.16
N LYS A 67 -0.86 -16.41 3.78
CA LYS A 67 -1.39 -17.63 3.17
C LYS A 67 -2.84 -17.51 2.70
N GLY A 68 -3.51 -16.41 3.07
CA GLY A 68 -4.88 -16.10 2.71
C GLY A 68 -4.96 -15.25 1.46
N ARG A 69 -5.44 -14.00 1.60
CA ARG A 69 -5.77 -13.11 0.47
C ARG A 69 -4.60 -12.90 -0.49
N PHE A 70 -3.38 -12.73 0.01
CA PHE A 70 -2.20 -12.47 -0.82
C PHE A 70 -1.58 -13.77 -1.34
N GLY A 71 -1.33 -14.77 -0.50
CA GLY A 71 -0.78 -16.08 -0.91
C GLY A 71 -1.60 -16.75 -2.00
N LYS A 72 -2.93 -16.88 -1.81
CA LYS A 72 -3.83 -17.47 -2.83
C LYS A 72 -3.86 -16.72 -4.15
N TRP A 73 -3.51 -15.43 -4.14
CA TRP A 73 -3.40 -14.65 -5.37
C TRP A 73 -2.10 -14.92 -6.11
N LEU A 74 -1.00 -15.06 -5.39
CA LEU A 74 0.28 -15.46 -5.96
C LEU A 74 0.21 -16.86 -6.58
N GLU A 75 -0.47 -17.81 -5.93
CA GLU A 75 -0.69 -19.17 -6.45
C GLU A 75 -1.36 -19.17 -7.84
N ASN A 76 -2.30 -18.25 -8.04
CA ASN A 76 -3.09 -18.12 -9.27
C ASN A 76 -2.63 -16.97 -10.17
N ALA A 77 -1.43 -16.42 -9.92
CA ALA A 77 -0.92 -15.29 -10.67
C ALA A 77 -0.85 -15.61 -12.17
N LYS A 78 -1.24 -14.62 -12.97
CA LYS A 78 -1.16 -14.65 -14.43
C LYS A 78 -0.10 -13.66 -14.90
N ASP A 79 0.32 -13.81 -16.15
CA ASP A 79 1.21 -12.85 -16.78
C ASP A 79 0.65 -11.44 -16.69
N TRP A 80 1.51 -10.51 -16.28
CA TRP A 80 1.10 -9.16 -15.97
C TRP A 80 1.13 -8.30 -17.22
N ALA A 81 -0.03 -7.86 -17.68
CA ALA A 81 -0.17 -6.89 -18.76
C ALA A 81 0.35 -5.51 -18.31
N ILE A 82 1.53 -5.13 -18.78
CA ILE A 82 2.22 -3.89 -18.39
C ILE A 82 2.00 -2.72 -19.36
N SER A 83 1.46 -2.95 -20.56
CA SER A 83 1.23 -1.86 -21.51
C SER A 83 -0.15 -1.21 -21.35
N ARG A 84 -0.21 0.09 -21.59
CA ARG A 84 -1.43 0.89 -21.61
C ARG A 84 -1.45 1.78 -22.86
N ASN A 85 -2.59 1.78 -23.55
CA ASN A 85 -2.84 2.68 -24.68
C ASN A 85 -3.27 4.05 -24.13
N ARG A 86 -2.31 4.80 -23.60
CA ARG A 86 -2.51 6.10 -22.93
C ARG A 86 -1.40 7.07 -23.34
N PHE A 87 -1.60 8.34 -22.96
CA PHE A 87 -0.69 9.44 -23.31
C PHE A 87 0.25 9.80 -22.17
N TRP A 88 -0.27 9.92 -20.94
CA TRP A 88 0.50 10.27 -19.75
C TRP A 88 0.90 9.02 -18.96
N GLY A 89 2.21 8.81 -18.83
CA GLY A 89 2.85 7.67 -18.16
C GLY A 89 4.24 7.41 -18.74
N ASN A 90 5.04 6.58 -18.07
CA ASN A 90 6.38 6.26 -18.56
C ASN A 90 6.31 5.46 -19.88
N PRO A 91 6.88 5.95 -20.99
CA PRO A 91 6.85 5.22 -22.25
C PRO A 91 7.57 3.87 -22.16
N ILE A 92 7.03 2.84 -22.80
CA ILE A 92 7.76 1.57 -22.94
C ILE A 92 8.97 1.80 -23.85
N PRO A 93 10.21 1.53 -23.40
CA PRO A 93 11.42 1.91 -24.13
C PRO A 93 11.81 0.86 -25.19
N ILE A 94 10.84 0.43 -26.01
CA ILE A 94 11.05 -0.56 -27.05
C ILE A 94 10.88 0.07 -28.42
N TRP A 95 11.92 -0.01 -29.24
CA TRP A 95 11.90 0.37 -30.65
C TRP A 95 11.85 -0.87 -31.54
N ILE A 96 11.01 -0.81 -32.57
CA ILE A 96 10.74 -1.90 -33.50
C ILE A 96 11.14 -1.45 -34.91
N CYS A 97 11.96 -2.25 -35.59
CA CYS A 97 12.32 -1.98 -36.98
C CYS A 97 11.10 -2.17 -37.89
N SER A 98 10.76 -1.15 -38.68
CA SER A 98 9.61 -1.15 -39.59
C SER A 98 9.65 -2.23 -40.67
N LYS A 99 10.85 -2.70 -41.04
CA LYS A 99 11.04 -3.71 -42.09
C LYS A 99 11.18 -5.13 -41.54
N THR A 100 12.00 -5.31 -40.51
CA THR A 100 12.36 -6.65 -40.00
C THR A 100 11.58 -7.07 -38.76
N GLY A 101 10.89 -6.15 -38.08
CA GLY A 101 10.21 -6.44 -36.81
C GLY A 101 11.15 -6.69 -35.62
N LYS A 102 12.47 -6.53 -35.81
CA LYS A 102 13.49 -6.61 -34.77
C LYS A 102 13.21 -5.57 -33.68
N LYS A 103 13.33 -5.98 -32.42
CA LYS A 103 13.02 -5.17 -31.24
C LYS A 103 14.30 -4.82 -30.49
N ILE A 104 14.45 -3.57 -30.08
CA ILE A 104 15.53 -3.11 -29.21
C ILE A 104 14.88 -2.49 -27.97
N CYS A 105 15.26 -2.98 -26.79
CA CYS A 105 14.87 -2.40 -25.50
C CYS A 105 15.99 -1.47 -25.03
N VAL A 106 15.71 -0.19 -24.91
CA VAL A 106 16.70 0.84 -24.54
C VAL A 106 16.68 1.02 -23.02
N GLY A 107 17.82 0.82 -22.37
CA GLY A 107 17.93 0.79 -20.92
C GLY A 107 18.32 2.12 -20.27
N SER A 108 18.74 3.12 -21.05
CA SER A 108 19.12 4.43 -20.50
C SER A 108 18.96 5.57 -21.50
N LYS A 109 18.88 6.80 -20.97
CA LYS A 109 18.89 8.03 -21.77
C LYS A 109 20.14 8.10 -22.67
N LYS A 110 21.32 7.80 -22.12
CA LYS A 110 22.60 7.81 -22.85
C LYS A 110 22.63 6.80 -23.99
N GLU A 111 22.06 5.61 -23.79
CA GLU A 111 21.94 4.60 -24.84
C GLU A 111 21.03 5.10 -25.97
N LEU A 112 19.90 5.73 -25.64
CA LEU A 112 18.99 6.30 -26.64
C LEU A 112 19.65 7.42 -27.45
N GLU A 113 20.42 8.29 -26.80
CA GLU A 113 21.20 9.35 -27.48
C GLU A 113 22.26 8.74 -28.42
N THR A 114 22.92 7.67 -27.99
CA THR A 114 23.94 6.98 -28.81
C THR A 114 23.33 6.31 -30.05
N LEU A 115 22.17 5.66 -29.89
CA LEU A 115 21.49 4.97 -30.99
C LEU A 115 20.86 5.95 -31.99
N SER A 116 20.28 7.05 -31.49
CA SER A 116 19.56 8.01 -32.32
C SER A 116 20.43 9.15 -32.87
N GLY A 117 21.56 9.43 -32.24
CA GLY A 117 22.39 10.61 -32.53
C GLY A 117 21.73 11.94 -32.10
N GLN A 118 20.60 11.88 -31.38
CA GLN A 118 19.86 13.06 -30.92
C GLN A 118 20.11 13.27 -29.42
N LYS A 119 20.31 14.51 -29.00
CA LYS A 119 20.35 14.87 -27.58
C LYS A 119 18.93 14.83 -27.03
N ILE A 120 18.76 14.25 -25.85
CA ILE A 120 17.45 14.06 -25.24
C ILE A 120 17.40 14.90 -23.97
N GLU A 121 16.29 15.57 -23.71
CA GLU A 121 16.12 16.35 -22.48
C GLU A 121 15.01 15.73 -21.63
N ASP A 122 13.88 15.45 -22.25
CA ASP A 122 12.71 14.82 -21.66
C ASP A 122 12.42 13.45 -22.30
N LEU A 123 11.99 12.50 -21.47
CA LEU A 123 11.64 11.13 -21.84
C LEU A 123 10.13 10.89 -21.97
N HIS A 124 9.29 11.93 -21.85
CA HIS A 124 7.85 11.79 -22.07
C HIS A 124 7.50 11.43 -23.53
N LYS A 125 6.36 10.77 -23.68
CA LYS A 125 5.89 10.14 -24.92
C LYS A 125 5.92 11.07 -26.14
N ASP A 126 5.42 12.29 -25.99
CA ASP A 126 5.32 13.30 -27.06
C ASP A 126 6.69 13.81 -27.57
N GLN A 127 7.74 13.62 -26.77
CA GLN A 127 9.11 13.93 -27.12
C GLN A 127 9.77 12.73 -27.79
N ILE A 128 9.74 11.57 -27.15
CA ILE A 128 10.53 10.41 -27.61
C ILE A 128 9.88 9.62 -28.75
N ASP A 129 8.57 9.78 -29.01
CA ASP A 129 7.91 9.13 -30.15
C ASP A 129 8.46 9.58 -31.50
N LYS A 130 9.06 10.78 -31.55
CA LYS A 130 9.67 11.36 -32.76
C LYS A 130 11.09 10.83 -32.99
N ILE A 131 11.70 10.21 -31.98
CA ILE A 131 13.08 9.74 -32.03
C ILE A 131 13.12 8.40 -32.75
N THR A 132 13.77 8.40 -33.91
CA THR A 132 13.93 7.23 -34.78
C THR A 132 15.35 7.19 -35.36
N TRP A 133 15.78 6.01 -35.78
CA TRP A 133 17.08 5.83 -36.43
C TRP A 133 17.07 4.67 -37.44
N PRO A 134 17.93 4.70 -38.47
CA PRO A 134 17.98 3.63 -39.47
C PRO A 134 18.52 2.32 -38.88
N SER A 135 17.95 1.20 -39.33
CA SER A 135 18.49 -0.14 -39.06
C SER A 135 19.58 -0.49 -40.06
N LYS A 136 20.63 -1.20 -39.62
CA LYS A 136 21.70 -1.72 -40.49
C LYS A 136 21.16 -2.65 -41.58
N ASP A 137 20.10 -3.39 -41.28
CA ASP A 137 19.45 -4.35 -42.19
C ASP A 137 18.38 -3.68 -43.10
N GLY A 138 18.34 -2.34 -43.09
CA GLY A 138 17.31 -1.53 -43.73
C GLY A 138 16.04 -1.38 -42.87
N GLY A 139 15.27 -0.32 -43.15
CA GLY A 139 14.13 0.11 -42.33
C GLY A 139 14.53 1.11 -41.25
N THR A 140 13.56 1.51 -40.43
CA THR A 140 13.73 2.51 -39.37
C THR A 140 13.20 1.95 -38.05
N PHE A 141 13.93 2.16 -36.96
CA PHE A 141 13.49 1.85 -35.62
C PHE A 141 12.50 2.90 -35.13
N ILE A 142 11.28 2.46 -34.80
CA ILE A 142 10.18 3.32 -34.32
C ILE A 142 9.71 2.77 -32.98
N ARG A 143 9.49 3.64 -31.99
CA ARG A 143 9.02 3.21 -30.66
C ARG A 143 7.63 2.58 -30.75
N THR A 144 7.38 1.57 -29.91
CA THR A 144 6.02 1.10 -29.64
C THR A 144 5.18 2.26 -29.09
N SER A 145 3.87 2.30 -29.35
CA SER A 145 3.04 3.46 -28.97
C SER A 145 2.73 3.54 -27.47
N GLU A 146 2.77 2.41 -26.78
CA GLU A 146 2.24 2.20 -25.44
C GLU A 146 3.11 2.82 -24.34
N VAL A 147 2.47 3.14 -23.22
CA VAL A 147 3.11 3.53 -21.95
C VAL A 147 2.96 2.40 -20.92
N LEU A 148 3.75 2.44 -19.86
CA LEU A 148 3.71 1.48 -18.78
C LEU A 148 2.44 1.63 -17.93
N ASP A 149 2.05 0.52 -17.31
CA ASP A 149 1.11 0.48 -16.20
C ASP A 149 1.67 1.25 -15.02
N CYS A 150 0.89 2.15 -14.42
CA CYS A 150 1.37 2.96 -13.30
C CYS A 150 1.79 2.11 -12.08
N TRP A 151 1.25 0.90 -11.95
CA TRP A 151 1.70 -0.04 -10.93
C TRP A 151 3.14 -0.52 -11.14
N PHE A 152 3.63 -0.56 -12.39
CA PHE A 152 5.03 -0.82 -12.69
C PHE A 152 5.93 0.27 -12.11
N GLU A 153 5.54 1.53 -12.28
CA GLU A 153 6.27 2.69 -11.76
C GLU A 153 6.29 2.65 -10.22
N SER A 154 5.14 2.44 -9.59
CA SER A 154 5.07 2.36 -8.12
C SER A 154 5.81 1.16 -7.54
N GLY A 155 5.84 0.01 -8.24
CA GLY A 155 6.59 -1.17 -7.83
C GLY A 155 8.10 -1.02 -8.08
N ALA A 156 8.50 -0.15 -9.02
CA ALA A 156 9.89 0.18 -9.29
C ALA A 156 10.48 1.18 -8.25
N MET A 157 9.61 1.81 -7.44
CA MET A 157 9.99 2.83 -6.47
C MET A 157 11.24 2.50 -5.62
N PRO A 158 11.45 1.27 -5.11
CA PRO A 158 12.61 0.99 -4.25
C PRO A 158 13.97 1.28 -4.89
N TYR A 159 14.11 1.04 -6.20
CA TYR A 159 15.35 1.32 -6.93
C TYR A 159 15.26 2.62 -7.74
N ALA A 160 14.09 2.92 -8.32
CA ALA A 160 13.88 4.10 -9.16
C ALA A 160 14.01 5.41 -8.37
N SER A 161 13.55 5.45 -7.11
CA SER A 161 13.63 6.65 -6.25
C SER A 161 15.06 7.12 -5.97
N ASN A 162 16.04 6.21 -6.09
CA ASN A 162 17.46 6.48 -5.87
C ASN A 162 18.25 6.54 -7.19
N HIS A 163 17.55 6.50 -8.34
CA HIS A 163 18.17 6.47 -9.67
C HIS A 163 19.14 5.28 -9.85
N TYR A 164 18.91 4.16 -9.17
CA TYR A 164 19.65 2.91 -9.38
C TYR A 164 19.35 2.35 -10.77
N PRO A 165 20.33 1.80 -11.51
CA PRO A 165 21.72 1.53 -11.12
C PRO A 165 22.73 2.64 -11.48
N PHE A 166 22.26 3.86 -11.79
CA PHE A 166 23.13 4.97 -12.24
C PHE A 166 23.82 5.72 -11.10
N THR A 167 23.38 5.51 -9.86
CA THR A 167 23.98 6.03 -8.63
C THR A 167 24.74 4.94 -7.86
N ASN A 168 25.42 5.31 -6.78
CA ASN A 168 26.25 4.39 -6.00
C ASN A 168 25.40 3.22 -5.43
N GLU A 169 25.80 1.99 -5.75
CA GLU A 169 25.14 0.74 -5.35
C GLU A 169 25.00 0.59 -3.83
N SER A 170 25.94 1.15 -3.04
CA SER A 170 25.87 1.10 -1.58
C SER A 170 24.61 1.76 -1.03
N ASN A 171 24.13 2.84 -1.66
CA ASN A 171 22.92 3.53 -1.23
C ASN A 171 21.70 2.63 -1.39
N PHE A 172 21.60 1.90 -2.50
CA PHE A 172 20.50 0.97 -2.75
C PHE A 172 20.54 -0.22 -1.78
N LYS A 173 21.71 -0.81 -1.52
CA LYS A 173 21.87 -1.92 -0.56
C LYS A 173 21.48 -1.56 0.87
N ASN A 174 21.59 -0.28 1.25
CA ASN A 174 21.20 0.19 2.58
C ASN A 174 19.69 0.39 2.75
N ILE A 175 18.94 0.54 1.66
CA ILE A 175 17.49 0.79 1.70
C ILE A 175 16.65 -0.41 1.22
N PHE A 176 17.27 -1.39 0.57
CA PHE A 176 16.62 -2.57 0.03
C PHE A 176 17.22 -3.85 0.62
N PRO A 177 16.42 -4.75 1.21
CA PRO A 177 14.95 -4.67 1.35
C PRO A 177 14.50 -3.75 2.49
N ALA A 178 13.37 -3.06 2.31
CA ALA A 178 12.83 -2.16 3.33
C ALA A 178 12.43 -2.92 4.60
N ASP A 179 12.67 -2.36 5.78
CA ASP A 179 12.29 -3.03 7.04
C ASP A 179 10.77 -3.06 7.25
N PHE A 180 10.05 -2.03 6.84
CA PHE A 180 8.63 -1.87 7.13
C PHE A 180 7.88 -1.06 6.05
N ILE A 181 6.66 -1.50 5.73
CA ILE A 181 5.66 -0.73 4.99
C ILE A 181 4.27 -0.90 5.64
N ALA A 182 3.37 0.07 5.42
CA ALA A 182 1.98 -0.06 5.86
C ALA A 182 1.03 0.60 4.87
N GLU A 183 0.06 -0.16 4.38
CA GLU A 183 -0.96 0.33 3.44
C GLU A 183 -2.26 -0.45 3.58
N GLY A 184 -3.31 0.03 2.91
CA GLY A 184 -4.63 -0.58 2.91
C GLY A 184 -4.70 -2.00 2.33
N LEU A 185 -5.70 -2.74 2.77
CA LEU A 185 -6.00 -4.10 2.35
C LEU A 185 -6.16 -4.27 0.82
N ASP A 186 -6.55 -3.22 0.12
CA ASP A 186 -6.62 -3.17 -1.33
C ASP A 186 -5.25 -3.29 -2.03
N GLN A 187 -4.15 -2.94 -1.35
CA GLN A 187 -2.79 -3.09 -1.89
C GLN A 187 -2.34 -4.54 -2.07
N THR A 188 -3.06 -5.52 -1.49
CA THR A 188 -2.89 -6.95 -1.80
C THR A 188 -3.17 -7.31 -3.27
N ARG A 189 -3.72 -6.38 -4.04
CA ARG A 189 -3.95 -6.49 -5.50
C ARG A 189 -3.28 -5.37 -6.30
N GLY A 190 -2.53 -4.50 -5.64
CA GLY A 190 -1.87 -3.33 -6.22
C GLY A 190 -0.40 -3.32 -5.84
N TRP A 191 0.00 -2.36 -5.01
CA TRP A 191 1.39 -2.04 -4.75
C TRP A 191 2.20 -3.22 -4.18
N PHE A 192 1.66 -3.95 -3.19
CA PHE A 192 2.35 -5.11 -2.61
C PHE A 192 2.65 -6.16 -3.68
N TYR A 193 1.70 -6.41 -4.57
CA TYR A 193 1.85 -7.40 -5.64
C TYR A 193 2.97 -7.02 -6.61
N THR A 194 3.00 -5.76 -7.07
CA THR A 194 4.04 -5.30 -7.99
C THR A 194 5.41 -5.18 -7.34
N LEU A 195 5.48 -4.77 -6.07
CA LEU A 195 6.72 -4.80 -5.29
C LEU A 195 7.28 -6.22 -5.18
N THR A 196 6.44 -7.21 -4.87
CA THR A 196 6.88 -8.61 -4.79
C THR A 196 7.36 -9.13 -6.14
N ILE A 197 6.65 -8.82 -7.24
CA ILE A 197 7.08 -9.24 -8.59
C ILE A 197 8.43 -8.63 -8.95
N LEU A 198 8.59 -7.31 -8.83
CA LEU A 198 9.82 -6.63 -9.25
C LEU A 198 10.99 -6.96 -8.31
N GLY A 199 10.76 -7.00 -7.00
CA GLY A 199 11.75 -7.44 -6.02
C GLY A 199 12.28 -8.85 -6.29
N THR A 200 11.37 -9.79 -6.56
CA THR A 200 11.73 -11.19 -6.83
C THR A 200 12.41 -11.35 -8.19
N SER A 201 11.90 -10.70 -9.23
CA SER A 201 12.40 -10.87 -10.59
C SER A 201 13.74 -10.18 -10.85
N LEU A 202 13.99 -9.03 -10.22
CA LEU A 202 15.22 -8.25 -10.44
C LEU A 202 16.31 -8.52 -9.41
N PHE A 203 15.94 -8.86 -8.17
CA PHE A 203 16.88 -8.94 -7.04
C PHE A 203 16.82 -10.26 -6.27
N GLU A 204 15.96 -11.20 -6.67
CA GLU A 204 15.74 -12.49 -5.99
C GLU A 204 15.46 -12.34 -4.48
N ASN A 205 14.83 -11.24 -4.07
CA ASN A 205 14.62 -10.90 -2.66
C ASN A 205 13.22 -10.30 -2.42
N THR A 206 12.78 -10.29 -1.15
CA THR A 206 11.58 -9.55 -0.72
C THR A 206 11.81 -8.06 -0.93
N ALA A 207 10.82 -7.30 -1.38
CA ALA A 207 10.95 -5.84 -1.43
C ALA A 207 10.87 -5.19 -0.03
N PHE A 208 10.24 -5.87 0.92
CA PHE A 208 10.02 -5.42 2.29
C PHE A 208 9.98 -6.62 3.25
N LYS A 209 10.44 -6.43 4.49
CA LYS A 209 10.52 -7.48 5.52
C LYS A 209 9.24 -7.58 6.35
N ASN A 210 8.65 -6.45 6.73
CA ASN A 210 7.44 -6.38 7.54
C ASN A 210 6.36 -5.55 6.84
N VAL A 211 5.10 -5.98 6.92
CA VAL A 211 3.95 -5.24 6.40
C VAL A 211 2.80 -5.23 7.39
N ILE A 212 2.30 -4.03 7.71
CA ILE A 212 1.00 -3.86 8.38
C ILE A 212 -0.04 -3.56 7.30
N VAL A 213 -1.12 -4.32 7.29
CA VAL A 213 -2.24 -4.13 6.36
C VAL A 213 -3.43 -3.61 7.13
N ASN A 214 -3.79 -2.35 6.89
CA ASN A 214 -4.98 -1.78 7.50
C ASN A 214 -6.24 -2.10 6.71
N GLY A 215 -7.37 -2.20 7.40
CA GLY A 215 -8.68 -2.37 6.78
C GLY A 215 -9.20 -1.06 6.16
N LEU A 216 -10.45 -1.07 5.73
CA LEU A 216 -11.05 0.09 5.07
C LEU A 216 -11.85 0.92 6.07
N VAL A 217 -11.64 2.23 6.03
CA VAL A 217 -12.50 3.19 6.72
C VAL A 217 -13.69 3.50 5.82
N LEU A 218 -14.88 3.18 6.31
CA LEU A 218 -16.16 3.36 5.66
C LEU A 218 -16.89 4.57 6.26
N SER A 219 -17.79 5.18 5.50
CA SER A 219 -18.71 6.17 6.04
C SER A 219 -19.64 5.55 7.09
N SER A 220 -20.31 6.39 7.88
CA SER A 220 -21.22 5.96 8.95
C SER A 220 -22.36 5.03 8.46
N ASP A 221 -22.77 5.17 7.19
CA ASP A 221 -23.75 4.32 6.51
C ASP A 221 -23.17 3.01 5.93
N GLY A 222 -21.87 2.75 6.09
CA GLY A 222 -21.18 1.55 5.60
C GLY A 222 -20.75 1.59 4.14
N ARG A 223 -20.91 2.71 3.43
CA ARG A 223 -20.36 2.87 2.07
C ARG A 223 -18.88 3.23 2.10
N LYS A 224 -18.16 2.98 1.00
CA LYS A 224 -16.78 3.47 0.85
C LYS A 224 -16.79 5.00 0.85
N MET A 225 -15.90 5.61 1.62
CA MET A 225 -15.73 7.05 1.62
C MET A 225 -15.29 7.54 0.24
N SER A 226 -15.88 8.64 -0.22
CA SER A 226 -15.59 9.22 -1.54
C SER A 226 -15.75 10.73 -1.52
N LYS A 227 -14.76 11.43 -2.07
CA LYS A 227 -14.81 12.88 -2.32
C LYS A 227 -16.05 13.27 -3.13
N SER A 228 -16.44 12.45 -4.10
CA SER A 228 -17.61 12.70 -4.95
C SER A 228 -18.93 12.52 -4.19
N PHE A 229 -18.98 11.60 -3.22
CA PHE A 229 -20.18 11.37 -2.41
C PHE A 229 -20.29 12.31 -1.20
N LYS A 230 -19.19 12.99 -0.83
CA LYS A 230 -19.13 13.87 0.34
C LYS A 230 -19.71 13.22 1.60
N ASN A 231 -19.44 11.92 1.77
CA ASN A 231 -20.01 11.07 2.82
C ASN A 231 -19.08 10.90 4.04
N TYR A 232 -18.17 11.85 4.28
CA TYR A 232 -17.22 11.81 5.37
C TYR A 232 -16.85 13.24 5.82
N THR A 233 -16.49 13.38 7.09
CA THR A 233 -15.97 14.64 7.66
C THR A 233 -14.51 14.82 7.25
N ASP A 234 -14.10 16.03 6.87
CA ASP A 234 -12.72 16.28 6.47
C ASP A 234 -11.76 15.97 7.66
N PRO A 235 -10.67 15.21 7.46
CA PRO A 235 -9.74 14.89 8.54
C PRO A 235 -9.21 16.11 9.28
N MET A 236 -9.00 17.23 8.61
CA MET A 236 -8.52 18.46 9.25
C MET A 236 -9.58 19.10 10.15
N GLU A 237 -10.85 19.01 9.78
CA GLU A 237 -11.96 19.48 10.63
C GLU A 237 -12.03 18.66 11.93
N VAL A 238 -11.88 17.35 11.82
CA VAL A 238 -11.85 16.42 12.96
C VAL A 238 -10.65 16.73 13.86
N ILE A 239 -9.45 16.91 13.28
CA ILE A 239 -8.22 17.24 14.03
C ILE A 239 -8.37 18.58 14.77
N ASN A 240 -8.90 19.60 14.11
CA ASN A 240 -9.10 20.91 14.74
C ASN A 240 -10.14 20.88 15.86
N THR A 241 -11.11 19.96 15.79
CA THR A 241 -12.18 19.84 16.78
C THR A 241 -11.80 18.96 17.98
N PHE A 242 -11.16 17.81 17.74
CA PHE A 242 -10.92 16.80 18.77
C PHE A 242 -9.43 16.54 19.05
N GLY A 243 -8.53 17.08 18.24
CA GLY A 243 -7.10 16.82 18.32
C GLY A 243 -6.66 15.59 17.51
N ALA A 244 -5.40 15.60 17.07
CA ALA A 244 -4.82 14.50 16.29
C ALA A 244 -4.74 13.20 17.09
N ASP A 245 -4.44 13.26 18.38
CA ASP A 245 -4.28 12.06 19.22
C ASP A 245 -5.60 11.32 19.41
N ALA A 246 -6.73 12.03 19.54
CA ALA A 246 -8.04 11.41 19.62
C ALA A 246 -8.36 10.62 18.35
N LEU A 247 -8.06 11.19 17.17
CA LEU A 247 -8.25 10.52 15.89
C LEU A 247 -7.31 9.32 15.74
N ARG A 248 -6.03 9.47 16.10
CA ARG A 248 -5.04 8.37 15.99
C ARG A 248 -5.41 7.20 16.90
N LEU A 249 -5.75 7.46 18.16
CA LEU A 249 -6.19 6.44 19.10
C LEU A 249 -7.48 5.77 18.62
N TYR A 250 -8.47 6.55 18.17
CA TYR A 250 -9.71 6.00 17.62
C TYR A 250 -9.45 5.00 16.47
N LEU A 251 -8.56 5.35 15.53
CA LEU A 251 -8.22 4.46 14.42
C LEU A 251 -7.43 3.22 14.88
N ILE A 252 -6.42 3.39 15.74
CA ILE A 252 -5.57 2.26 16.19
C ILE A 252 -6.35 1.29 17.09
N MET A 253 -7.31 1.79 17.87
CA MET A 253 -8.21 0.97 18.69
C MET A 253 -9.27 0.23 17.89
N SER A 254 -9.44 0.56 16.61
CA SER A 254 -10.49 0.00 15.78
C SER A 254 -10.08 -1.29 15.07
N PRO A 255 -11.04 -2.03 14.49
CA PRO A 255 -10.74 -3.23 13.69
C PRO A 255 -9.85 -2.98 12.47
N VAL A 256 -9.59 -1.74 12.06
CA VAL A 256 -8.71 -1.46 10.90
C VAL A 256 -7.30 -1.99 11.09
N VAL A 257 -6.77 -2.06 12.32
CA VAL A 257 -5.44 -2.65 12.57
C VAL A 257 -5.41 -4.18 12.38
N LYS A 258 -6.58 -4.81 12.22
CA LYS A 258 -6.78 -6.24 11.95
C LYS A 258 -7.15 -6.52 10.49
N ALA A 259 -6.96 -5.54 9.60
CA ALA A 259 -7.42 -5.59 8.21
C ALA A 259 -8.94 -5.68 8.04
N GLU A 260 -9.72 -5.21 9.02
CA GLU A 260 -11.19 -5.22 8.98
C GLU A 260 -11.76 -3.81 8.77
N ASP A 261 -13.01 -3.75 8.30
CA ASP A 261 -13.66 -2.48 8.00
C ASP A 261 -14.11 -1.75 9.28
N LEU A 262 -13.94 -0.43 9.30
CA LEU A 262 -14.46 0.45 10.36
C LEU A 262 -15.51 1.38 9.78
N LYS A 263 -16.70 1.42 10.37
CA LYS A 263 -17.67 2.49 10.14
C LYS A 263 -17.29 3.71 10.98
N TYR A 264 -16.73 4.71 10.32
CA TYR A 264 -16.23 5.92 10.95
C TYR A 264 -17.37 6.77 11.54
N SER A 265 -17.10 7.38 12.70
CA SER A 265 -18.00 8.36 13.33
C SER A 265 -17.22 9.37 14.16
N ASP A 266 -17.51 10.66 13.97
CA ASP A 266 -16.94 11.76 14.77
C ASP A 266 -17.28 11.61 16.26
N ASN A 267 -18.43 11.01 16.59
CA ASN A 267 -18.79 10.71 17.98
C ASN A 267 -17.80 9.71 18.59
N GLY A 268 -17.31 8.73 17.82
CA GLY A 268 -16.30 7.79 18.31
C GLY A 268 -14.97 8.47 18.63
N VAL A 269 -14.56 9.46 17.83
CA VAL A 269 -13.36 10.27 18.12
C VAL A 269 -13.58 11.12 19.38
N ARG A 270 -14.75 11.73 19.52
CA ARG A 270 -15.13 12.47 20.73
C ARG A 270 -15.11 11.59 21.97
N ASP A 271 -15.59 10.35 21.87
CA ASP A 271 -15.62 9.42 23.00
C ASP A 271 -14.21 9.01 23.43
N VAL A 272 -13.28 8.81 22.49
CA VAL A 272 -11.85 8.59 22.80
C VAL A 272 -11.25 9.80 23.52
N LEU A 273 -11.52 11.01 23.05
CA LEU A 273 -11.05 12.22 23.73
C LEU A 273 -11.58 12.29 25.18
N LYS A 274 -12.88 12.07 25.36
CA LYS A 274 -13.55 12.18 26.66
C LYS A 274 -13.17 11.09 27.65
N ASN A 275 -13.05 9.85 27.18
CA ASN A 275 -12.93 8.69 28.05
C ASN A 275 -11.48 8.24 28.25
N ILE A 276 -10.52 8.75 27.47
CA ILE A 276 -9.11 8.32 27.55
C ILE A 276 -8.19 9.52 27.74
N ILE A 277 -8.21 10.47 26.80
CA ILE A 277 -7.26 11.59 26.81
C ILE A 277 -7.52 12.54 28.00
N ILE A 278 -8.77 12.93 28.23
CA ILE A 278 -9.14 13.81 29.35
C ILE A 278 -8.82 13.16 30.71
N PRO A 279 -9.15 11.89 30.98
CA PRO A 279 -8.74 11.21 32.21
C PRO A 279 -7.23 11.20 32.47
N ILE A 280 -6.41 10.92 31.44
CA ILE A 280 -4.94 11.01 31.57
C ILE A 280 -4.52 12.42 31.94
N TRP A 281 -5.12 13.43 31.30
CA TRP A 281 -4.84 14.83 31.62
C TRP A 281 -5.26 15.21 33.05
N ASN A 282 -6.39 14.68 33.53
CA ASN A 282 -6.85 14.89 34.90
C ASN A 282 -5.89 14.24 35.91
N ALA A 283 -5.41 13.02 35.65
CA ALA A 283 -4.42 12.36 36.49
C ALA A 283 -3.10 13.15 36.55
N TYR A 284 -2.65 13.69 35.42
CA TYR A 284 -1.50 14.59 35.36
C TYR A 284 -1.74 15.91 36.12
N SER A 285 -2.91 16.53 35.95
CA SER A 285 -3.29 17.75 36.67
C SER A 285 -3.36 17.52 38.18
N PHE A 286 -3.89 16.38 38.61
CA PHE A 286 -3.88 15.97 40.01
C PHE A 286 -2.45 15.85 40.53
N PHE A 287 -1.61 15.06 39.87
CA PHE A 287 -0.21 14.88 40.27
C PHE A 287 0.53 16.22 40.38
N THR A 288 0.44 17.08 39.37
CA THR A 288 1.15 18.37 39.35
C THR A 288 0.66 19.33 40.44
N THR A 289 -0.65 19.39 40.68
CA THR A 289 -1.23 20.25 41.73
C THR A 289 -0.67 19.89 43.10
N TYR A 290 -0.70 18.61 43.48
CA TYR A 290 -0.21 18.17 44.78
C TYR A 290 1.32 18.16 44.88
N ALA A 291 2.02 17.83 43.79
CA ALA A 291 3.48 17.91 43.74
C ALA A 291 4.00 19.34 43.99
N ILE A 292 3.29 20.36 43.51
CA ILE A 292 3.64 21.77 43.76
C ILE A 292 3.41 22.13 45.23
N ILE A 293 2.27 21.73 45.81
CA ILE A 293 1.92 22.01 47.22
C ILE A 293 2.94 21.36 48.16
N ASP A 294 3.24 20.08 47.94
CA ASP A 294 4.18 19.30 48.77
C ASP A 294 5.65 19.59 48.45
N LYS A 295 5.91 20.49 47.48
CA LYS A 295 7.25 20.82 46.96
C LYS A 295 8.03 19.56 46.59
N PHE A 296 7.34 18.59 45.99
CA PHE A 296 7.88 17.30 45.60
C PHE A 296 9.08 17.51 44.66
N LYS A 297 10.21 16.88 44.98
CA LYS A 297 11.40 16.84 44.14
C LYS A 297 11.65 15.40 43.71
N PRO A 298 11.71 15.10 42.40
CA PRO A 298 11.97 13.75 41.94
C PRO A 298 13.34 13.28 42.48
N PRO A 299 13.41 12.09 43.10
CA PRO A 299 14.65 11.60 43.68
C PRO A 299 15.67 11.26 42.58
N LYS A 300 16.96 11.54 42.83
CA LYS A 300 18.05 11.22 41.87
C LYS A 300 18.23 9.72 41.66
N ASN A 301 17.94 8.92 42.69
CA ASN A 301 17.95 7.46 42.62
C ASN A 301 16.53 6.95 42.91
N LEU A 302 15.97 6.20 41.96
CA LEU A 302 14.66 5.55 42.06
C LEU A 302 14.69 4.26 42.91
N ASN A 303 15.73 4.04 43.73
CA ASN A 303 15.76 3.00 44.77
C ASN A 303 14.79 3.35 45.91
N LEU A 304 13.54 3.57 45.55
CA LEU A 304 12.44 3.72 46.46
C LEU A 304 12.10 2.31 46.93
N VAL A 305 12.64 1.91 48.07
CA VAL A 305 12.09 0.82 48.86
C VAL A 305 10.71 1.29 49.31
N LYS A 306 9.71 1.17 48.43
CA LYS A 306 8.36 1.59 48.73
C LYS A 306 7.75 0.53 49.63
N ASN A 307 7.53 0.84 50.91
CA ASN A 307 6.86 -0.06 51.84
C ASN A 307 5.36 -0.21 51.53
N ASN A 308 4.78 0.72 50.78
CA ASN A 308 3.37 0.67 50.39
C ASN A 308 3.14 -0.41 49.31
N ILE A 309 2.15 -1.27 49.55
CA ILE A 309 1.79 -2.38 48.65
C ILE A 309 1.21 -1.91 47.31
N LEU A 310 0.43 -0.83 47.29
CA LEU A 310 -0.18 -0.28 46.07
C LEU A 310 0.88 0.31 45.14
N ASP A 311 1.87 0.96 45.73
CA ASP A 311 3.05 1.47 45.04
C ASP A 311 3.86 0.35 44.37
N LYS A 312 4.06 -0.79 45.07
CA LYS A 312 4.72 -1.97 44.49
C LYS A 312 3.89 -2.57 43.36
N TRP A 313 2.56 -2.63 43.55
CA TRP A 313 1.63 -3.16 42.56
C TRP A 313 1.65 -2.36 41.26
N ILE A 314 1.47 -1.03 41.31
CA ILE A 314 1.43 -0.21 40.08
C ILE A 314 2.77 -0.21 39.32
N ILE A 315 3.90 -0.31 40.03
CA ILE A 315 5.23 -0.49 39.40
C ILE A 315 5.32 -1.85 38.73
N SER A 316 4.80 -2.92 39.36
CA SER A 316 4.76 -4.25 38.76
C SER A 316 3.88 -4.28 37.50
N GLU A 317 2.74 -3.59 37.50
CA GLU A 317 1.89 -3.42 36.32
C GLU A 317 2.62 -2.64 35.22
N LEU A 318 3.36 -1.58 35.55
CA LEU A 318 4.16 -0.82 34.59
C LEU A 318 5.26 -1.66 33.94
N GLU A 319 6.00 -2.46 34.71
CA GLU A 319 7.03 -3.36 34.15
C GLU A 319 6.42 -4.46 33.27
N SER A 320 5.23 -4.95 33.64
CA SER A 320 4.46 -5.89 32.82
C SER A 320 4.00 -5.25 31.50
N LEU A 321 3.52 -4.00 31.55
CA LEU A 321 3.19 -3.20 30.36
C LEU A 321 4.41 -3.03 29.46
N LYS A 322 5.54 -2.55 29.99
CA LYS A 322 6.79 -2.36 29.23
C LYS A 322 7.22 -3.64 28.51
N LYS A 323 7.21 -4.77 29.24
CA LYS A 323 7.54 -6.08 28.67
C LYS A 323 6.60 -6.44 27.52
N THR A 324 5.29 -6.24 27.71
CA THR A 324 4.28 -6.56 26.70
C THR A 324 4.42 -5.67 25.47
N LEU A 325 4.56 -4.36 25.66
CA LEU A 325 4.75 -3.40 24.57
C LEU A 325 6.00 -3.69 23.76
N ASN A 326 7.15 -3.95 24.40
CA ASN A 326 8.39 -4.28 23.69
C ASN A 326 8.18 -5.51 22.79
N ILE A 327 7.60 -6.59 23.33
CA ILE A 327 7.37 -7.82 22.57
C ILE A 327 6.40 -7.60 21.39
N GLU A 328 5.30 -6.89 21.61
CA GLU A 328 4.26 -6.76 20.60
C GLU A 328 4.58 -5.72 19.53
N ILE A 329 5.28 -4.63 19.88
CA ILE A 329 5.80 -3.66 18.92
C ILE A 329 6.88 -4.28 18.04
N ASP A 330 7.80 -5.08 18.59
CA ASP A 330 8.82 -5.81 17.80
C ASP A 330 8.19 -6.77 16.78
N LYS A 331 6.99 -7.29 17.09
CA LYS A 331 6.19 -8.12 16.17
C LYS A 331 5.28 -7.33 15.23
N TYR A 332 5.28 -5.99 15.31
CA TYR A 332 4.36 -5.10 14.59
C TYR A 332 2.88 -5.33 14.94
N ASN A 333 2.57 -5.91 16.10
CA ASN A 333 1.20 -6.17 16.57
C ASN A 333 0.62 -4.94 17.28
N LEU A 334 0.04 -4.03 16.50
CA LEU A 334 -0.59 -2.82 17.02
C LEU A 334 -1.82 -3.11 17.90
N THR A 335 -2.57 -4.18 17.61
CA THR A 335 -3.77 -4.55 18.38
C THR A 335 -3.42 -4.79 19.84
N LYS A 336 -2.50 -5.74 20.09
CA LYS A 336 -2.20 -6.10 21.48
C LYS A 336 -1.48 -4.99 22.22
N SER A 337 -0.67 -4.21 21.48
CA SER A 337 0.03 -3.05 22.02
C SER A 337 -0.94 -2.00 22.56
N ILE A 338 -1.99 -1.64 21.79
CA ILE A 338 -2.95 -0.63 22.23
C ILE A 338 -3.87 -1.14 23.35
N GLU A 339 -4.32 -2.40 23.27
CA GLU A 339 -5.15 -3.01 24.31
C GLU A 339 -4.44 -2.98 25.68
N SER A 340 -3.17 -3.40 25.73
CA SER A 340 -2.41 -3.40 26.98
C SER A 340 -2.11 -2.00 27.52
N LEU A 341 -1.91 -1.01 26.64
CA LEU A 341 -1.72 0.38 27.07
C LEU A 341 -3.00 0.94 27.73
N LEU A 342 -4.16 0.68 27.13
CA LEU A 342 -5.44 1.15 27.67
C LEU A 342 -5.81 0.46 28.98
N GLU A 343 -5.54 -0.84 29.11
CA GLU A 343 -5.70 -1.57 30.37
C GLU A 343 -4.84 -0.98 31.50
N PHE A 344 -3.65 -0.45 31.19
CA PHE A 344 -2.81 0.22 32.18
C PHE A 344 -3.32 1.62 32.52
N ILE A 345 -3.82 2.38 31.53
CA ILE A 345 -4.42 3.69 31.76
C ILE A 345 -5.64 3.59 32.68
N ASP A 346 -6.47 2.56 32.53
CA ASP A 346 -7.65 2.35 33.40
C ASP A 346 -7.29 2.01 34.86
N LYS A 347 -6.08 1.45 35.08
CA LYS A 347 -5.54 1.16 36.41
C LYS A 347 -4.91 2.38 37.10
N LEU A 348 -4.63 3.45 36.36
CA LEU A 348 -3.99 4.69 36.83
C LEU A 348 -5.04 5.69 37.31
#